data_AF-A0A1T4XBG5-F1
#
_entry.id   AF-A0A1T4XBG5-F1
#
_cell.length_a   1.000
_cell.length_b   1.000
_cell.length_c   1.000
_cell.angle_alpha   90.00
_cell.angle_beta   90.00
_cell.angle_gamma   90.00
#
_symmetry.space_group_name_H-M   'P 1'
#
loop_
_entity.id
_entity.type
_entity.pdbx_description
1 polymer ?
#
loop_
_entity_poly.entity_id
_entity_poly.type
_entity_poly.pdbx_seq_one_letter_code
_entity_poly.pdbx_strand_id
1 'polypeptide(L)' 'MVLEEVRDKGKHKKLLFKILIEEDSFLISIKCREHKEPVLIDINSVISPYVDKTTMVRIKEVCKSIYKKKREEAS' A
#
# COMPACT_ATOMS: atom_id res chain seq x y z
N MET A 1 12.84 -5.80 1.35
CA MET A 1 11.59 -6.58 1.27
C MET A 1 10.56 -5.80 0.46
N VAL A 2 10.31 -6.26 -0.78
CA VAL A 2 9.33 -5.69 -1.71
C VAL A 2 7.94 -6.13 -1.24
N LEU A 3 6.97 -5.22 -1.20
CA LEU A 3 5.60 -5.59 -0.81
C LEU A 3 5.05 -6.68 -1.72
N GLU A 4 4.36 -7.61 -1.07
CA GLU A 4 3.95 -8.87 -1.66
C GLU A 4 2.86 -8.64 -2.70
N GLU A 5 3.07 -9.20 -3.89
CA GLU A 5 2.08 -9.16 -4.94
C GLU A 5 0.98 -10.19 -4.62
N VAL A 6 -0.20 -9.73 -4.23
CA VAL A 6 -1.34 -10.61 -3.97
C VAL A 6 -2.04 -10.92 -5.29
N ARG A 7 -1.88 -12.16 -5.76
CA ARG A 7 -2.54 -12.68 -6.96
C ARG A 7 -3.62 -13.68 -6.58
N ASP A 8 -4.66 -13.75 -7.41
CA ASP A 8 -5.64 -14.84 -7.32
C ASP A 8 -4.95 -16.21 -7.49
N LYS A 9 -5.39 -17.20 -6.72
CA LYS A 9 -4.84 -18.57 -6.74
C LYS A 9 -5.45 -19.43 -7.86
N GLY A 10 -6.39 -18.88 -8.64
CA GLY A 10 -7.02 -19.55 -9.78
C GLY A 10 -6.09 -19.77 -10.98
N LYS A 11 -6.64 -20.42 -12.03
CA LYS A 11 -5.92 -20.81 -13.27
C LYS A 11 -5.31 -19.61 -14.01
N HIS A 12 -5.88 -18.43 -13.83
CA HIS A 12 -5.35 -17.16 -14.32
C HIS A 12 -4.91 -16.36 -13.10
N LYS A 13 -3.59 -16.30 -12.83
CA LYS A 13 -2.98 -15.56 -11.70
C LYS A 13 -3.17 -14.04 -11.84
N LYS A 14 -4.42 -13.59 -11.72
CA LYS A 14 -4.83 -12.20 -11.89
C LYS A 14 -4.34 -11.40 -10.68
N LEU A 15 -3.66 -10.28 -10.94
CA LEU A 15 -3.25 -9.37 -9.88
C LEU A 15 -4.50 -8.83 -9.19
N LEU A 16 -4.61 -9.03 -7.88
CA LEU A 16 -5.71 -8.46 -7.09
C LEU A 16 -5.32 -7.04 -6.68
N PHE A 17 -4.17 -6.88 -6.04
CA PHE A 17 -3.59 -5.58 -5.73
C PHE A 17 -2.11 -5.69 -5.33
N LYS A 18 -1.41 -4.56 -5.32
CA LYS A 18 -0.11 -4.36 -4.67
C LYS A 18 -0.26 -3.29 -3.61
N ILE A 19 0.50 -3.41 -2.53
CA ILE A 19 0.68 -2.29 -1.61
C ILE A 19 1.94 -1.54 -2.07
N LEU A 20 1.91 -0.21 -2.03
CA LEU A 20 3.05 0.67 -2.27
C LEU A 20 3.31 1.47 -0.99
N ILE A 21 4.57 1.64 -0.64
CA ILE A 21 4.99 2.50 0.47
C ILE A 21 5.69 3.70 -0.13
N GLU A 22 5.16 4.88 0.14
CA GLU A 22 5.85 6.14 -0.07
C GLU A 22 6.20 6.74 1.29
N GLU A 23 7.00 7.79 1.30
CA GLU A 23 7.58 8.36 2.52
C GLU A 23 6.53 8.65 3.61
N ASP A 24 5.34 9.09 3.21
CA ASP A 24 4.24 9.47 4.10
C ASP A 24 2.94 8.68 3.90
N SER A 25 2.91 7.66 3.02
CA SER A 25 1.66 7.03 2.62
C SER A 25 1.78 5.53 2.32
N PHE A 26 0.66 4.83 2.52
CA PHE A 26 0.44 3.49 1.99
C PHE A 26 -0.61 3.57 0.89
N LEU A 27 -0.26 3.11 -0.31
CA LEU A 27 -1.19 3.06 -1.42
C LEU A 27 -1.53 1.60 -1.74
N ILE A 28 -2.80 1.30 -1.96
CA ILE A 28 -3.22 0.07 -2.61
C ILE A 28 -3.31 0.36 -4.11
N SER A 29 -2.45 -0.29 -4.89
CA SER A 29 -2.47 -0.27 -6.34
C SER A 29 -3.26 -1.46 -6.87
N ILE A 30 -4.40 -1.20 -7.51
CA ILE A 30 -5.32 -2.21 -8.03
C ILE A 30 -5.29 -2.16 -9.55
N LYS A 31 -5.01 -3.30 -10.20
CA LYS A 31 -5.08 -3.41 -11.67
C LYS A 31 -6.35 -4.13 -12.10
N CYS A 32 -7.36 -3.35 -12.48
CA CYS A 32 -8.60 -3.86 -13.04
C CYS A 32 -8.46 -4.08 -14.56
N ARG A 33 -9.25 -5.02 -15.13
CA ARG A 33 -9.22 -5.27 -16.60
C ARG A 33 -9.72 -4.08 -17.42
N GLU A 34 -10.64 -3.30 -16.85
CA GLU A 34 -11.34 -2.20 -17.51
C GLU A 34 -10.54 -0.89 -17.50
N HIS A 35 -9.46 -0.82 -16.71
CA HIS A 35 -8.60 0.34 -16.62
C HIS A 35 -7.23 0.05 -17.23
N LYS A 36 -6.78 0.92 -18.13
CA LYS A 36 -5.41 0.84 -18.71
C LYS A 36 -4.34 1.01 -17.64
N GLU A 37 -4.58 1.91 -16.68
CA GLU A 37 -3.66 2.22 -15.58
C GLU A 37 -4.16 1.66 -14.24
N PRO A 38 -3.25 1.35 -13.30
CA PRO A 38 -3.63 0.93 -11.96
C PRO A 38 -4.36 2.06 -11.21
N VAL A 39 -5.42 1.72 -10.50
CA VAL A 39 -6.08 2.63 -9.56
C VAL A 39 -5.28 2.64 -8.26
N LEU A 40 -4.93 3.81 -7.75
CA LEU A 40 -4.25 3.99 -6.48
C LEU A 40 -5.24 4.45 -5.42
N ILE A 41 -5.29 3.74 -4.30
CA ILE A 41 -6.15 4.08 -3.15
C ILE A 41 -5.25 4.36 -1.95
N ASP A 42 -5.32 5.57 -1.41
CA ASP A 42 -4.63 5.91 -0.16
C ASP A 42 -5.32 5.21 1.02
N ILE A 43 -4.61 4.30 1.68
CA ILE A 43 -5.12 3.58 2.85
C ILE A 43 -5.53 4.56 3.95
N ASN A 44 -4.82 5.68 4.10
CA ASN A 44 -5.15 6.68 5.12
C ASN A 44 -6.57 7.21 4.92
N SER A 45 -6.98 7.45 3.68
CA SER A 45 -8.34 7.92 3.37
C SER A 45 -9.41 6.88 3.72
N VAL A 46 -9.11 5.59 3.51
CA VAL A 46 -10.02 4.47 3.79
C VAL A 46 -10.21 4.26 5.29
N ILE A 47 -9.12 4.32 6.06
CA ILE A 47 -9.17 4.00 7.49
C ILE A 47 -9.55 5.20 8.36
N SER A 48 -9.31 6.43 7.91
CA SER A 48 -9.53 7.65 8.70
C SER A 48 -10.92 7.78 9.33
N PRO A 49 -12.03 7.30 8.74
CA PRO A 49 -13.34 7.36 9.40
C PRO A 49 -13.47 6.41 10.60
N TYR A 50 -12.59 5.40 10.71
CA TYR A 50 -12.70 4.32 11.69
C TYR A 50 -11.67 4.41 12.81
N VAL A 51 -10.76 5.39 12.76
CA VAL A 51 -9.69 5.56 13.75
C VAL A 51 -9.56 7.01 14.17
N ASP A 52 -9.08 7.24 15.39
CA ASP A 52 -8.84 8.58 15.89
C ASP A 52 -7.56 9.22 15.29
N LYS A 53 -7.39 10.53 15.51
CA LYS A 53 -6.24 11.28 15.02
C LYS A 53 -4.90 10.73 15.56
N THR A 54 -4.88 10.28 16.81
CA THR A 54 -3.67 9.73 17.45
C THR A 54 -3.21 8.45 16.76
N THR A 55 -4.16 7.59 16.44
CA THR A 55 -3.95 6.33 15.72
C THR A 55 -3.49 6.62 14.30
N MET A 56 -4.09 7.61 13.62
CA MET A 56 -3.62 8.05 12.30
C MET A 56 -2.17 8.54 12.32
N VAL A 57 -1.76 9.30 13.33
CA VAL A 57 -0.37 9.76 13.48
C VAL A 57 0.58 8.58 13.64
N ARG A 58 0.25 7.63 14.53
CA ARG A 58 1.05 6.42 14.74
C ARG A 58 1.20 5.60 13.46
N ILE A 59 0.12 5.46 12.69
CA ILE A 59 0.16 4.74 11.41
C ILE A 59 1.15 5.42 10.46
N LYS A 60 1.11 6.76 10.33
CA LYS A 60 2.07 7.51 9.50
C LYS A 60 3.51 7.36 9.97
N GLU A 61 3.76 7.36 11.27
CA GLU A 61 5.11 7.12 11.82
C GLU A 61 5.62 5.71 11.49
N VAL A 62 4.76 4.70 11.56
CA VAL A 62 5.09 3.34 11.12
C VAL A 62 5.40 3.32 9.62
N CYS A 63 4.61 4.00 8.77
CA CYS A 63 4.90 4.12 7.33
C CYS A 63 6.31 4.68 7.10
N LYS A 64 6.62 5.83 7.72
CA LYS A 64 7.93 6.50 7.63
C LYS A 64 9.06 5.57 8.05
N SER A 65 8.89 4.85 9.15
CA SER A 65 9.90 3.92 9.65
C SER A 65 10.15 2.78 8.67
N ILE A 66 9.09 2.21 8.09
CA ILE A 66 9.22 1.14 7.10
C ILE A 66 9.90 1.68 5.83
N TYR A 67 9.48 2.83 5.33
CA TYR A 67 10.08 3.46 4.15
C TYR A 67 11.58 3.73 4.35
N LYS A 68 11.95 4.34 5.48
CA LYS A 68 13.35 4.65 5.82
C LYS A 68 14.22 3.38 5.87
N LYS A 69 13.77 2.35 6.58
CA LYS A 69 14.48 1.05 6.65
C LYS A 69 14.68 0.44 5.26
N LYS A 70 13.69 0.57 4.37
CA LYS A 70 13.78 0.02 3.01
C LYS A 70 14.76 0.80 2.13
N ARG A 71 14.82 2.12 2.28
CA ARG A 71 15.82 2.96 1.60
C ARG A 71 17.24 2.63 2.05
N GLU A 72 17.44 2.41 3.34
CA GLU A 72 18.74 2.01 3.90
C GLU A 72 19.16 0.60 3.43
N GLU A 73 18.25 -0.36 3.34
CA GLU A 73 18.52 -1.72 2.81
C GLU A 73 18.88 -1.74 1.31
N ALA A 74 18.46 -0.72 0.55
CA ALA A 74 18.66 -0.65 -0.90
C ALA A 74 19.89 0.18 -1.31
N SER A 75 20.58 0.79 -0.35
CA SER A 75 21.82 1.57 -0.53
C SER A 75 23.04 0.72 -0.22
#